data_AF-A0A226M7M4-F1
#
_entry.id   AF-A0A226M7M4-F1
#
_cell.length_a   1.000
_cell.length_b   1.000
_cell.length_c   1.000
_cell.angle_alpha   90.00
_cell.angle_beta   90.00
_cell.angle_gamma   90.00
#
_symmetry.space_group_name_H-M   'P 1'
#
loop_
_entity.id
_entity.type
_entity.pdbx_description
1 polymer ?
#
loop_
_entity_poly.entity_id
_entity_poly.type
_entity_poly.pdbx_seq_one_letter_code
_entity_poly.pdbx_strand_id
1 'polypeptide(L)'
;MAAPPRKVFVWEDGTPMRFYIRPGTAKLRLAPLLLAGGAGLCRVQEPGAVHLVQPGEPAPDGAVSTEYVAACVESQRRLPLEPYRQSGPAPLAASPRGRLPFSEAEDAALLRAVRERSGARVSGTALWKELECAGLTRHSWQAMRDRYLRHLRPLHR
;
A
#
# COMPACT_ATOMS: atom_id res chain seq x y z
N MET A 1 -26.13 25.49 -24.47
CA MET A 1 -26.34 25.12 -23.05
C MET A 1 -26.12 23.63 -22.93
N ALA A 2 -24.99 23.19 -22.36
CA ALA A 2 -24.73 21.76 -22.14
C ALA A 2 -25.72 21.26 -21.08
N ALA A 3 -26.51 20.23 -21.39
CA ALA A 3 -27.40 19.58 -20.45
C ALA A 3 -26.63 19.20 -19.17
N PRO A 4 -27.22 19.29 -17.97
CA PRO A 4 -26.55 18.86 -16.76
C PRO A 4 -26.11 17.39 -16.94
N PRO A 5 -24.85 17.05 -16.60
CA PRO A 5 -24.40 15.67 -16.73
C PRO A 5 -25.34 14.79 -15.90
N ARG A 6 -25.95 13.80 -16.55
CA ARG A 6 -26.77 12.82 -15.85
C ARG A 6 -25.91 12.18 -14.77
N LYS A 7 -26.43 12.15 -13.53
CA LYS A 7 -25.77 11.50 -12.41
C LYS A 7 -25.80 9.99 -12.64
N VAL A 8 -24.84 9.47 -13.39
CA VAL A 8 -24.73 8.04 -13.73
C VAL A 8 -24.04 7.23 -12.64
N PHE A 9 -23.33 7.88 -11.73
CA PHE A 9 -22.56 7.24 -10.65
C PHE A 9 -23.17 7.53 -9.27
N VAL A 10 -24.49 7.48 -9.18
CA VAL A 10 -25.24 7.49 -7.93
C VAL A 10 -26.01 6.19 -7.78
N TRP A 11 -26.20 5.76 -6.54
CA TRP A 11 -27.07 4.66 -6.18
C TRP A 11 -28.55 5.06 -6.31
N GLU A 12 -29.47 4.08 -6.30
CA GLU A 12 -30.92 4.32 -6.40
C GLU A 12 -31.47 5.17 -5.25
N ASP A 13 -30.80 5.13 -4.08
CA ASP A 13 -31.10 5.92 -2.89
C ASP A 13 -30.61 7.38 -2.99
N GLY A 14 -29.93 7.74 -4.09
CA GLY A 14 -29.32 9.05 -4.31
C GLY A 14 -27.91 9.20 -3.70
N THR A 15 -27.39 8.18 -3.03
CA THR A 15 -26.04 8.17 -2.45
C THR A 15 -24.99 8.14 -3.56
N PRO A 16 -23.94 8.99 -3.52
CA PRO A 16 -22.88 8.93 -4.52
C PRO A 16 -22.08 7.64 -4.40
N MET A 17 -21.85 6.97 -5.53
CA MET A 17 -20.97 5.80 -5.58
C MET A 17 -19.54 6.21 -5.25
N ARG A 18 -18.87 5.46 -4.40
CA ARG A 18 -17.50 5.73 -3.99
C ARG A 18 -16.54 4.96 -4.87
N PHE A 19 -15.60 5.67 -5.48
CA PHE A 19 -14.54 5.09 -6.31
C PHE A 19 -13.17 5.39 -5.74
N TYR A 20 -12.27 4.42 -5.87
CA TYR A 20 -10.86 4.57 -5.57
C TYR A 20 -10.06 4.33 -6.86
N ILE A 21 -9.17 5.25 -7.21
CA ILE A 21 -8.23 5.10 -8.33
C ILE A 21 -6.83 5.36 -7.77
N ARG A 22 -5.86 4.50 -8.12
CA ARG A 22 -4.46 4.73 -7.77
C ARG A 22 -3.97 6.10 -8.25
N PRO A 23 -3.12 6.80 -7.48
CA PRO A 23 -2.46 8.00 -7.97
C PRO A 23 -1.70 7.72 -9.28
N GLY A 24 -2.00 8.48 -10.33
CA GLY A 24 -1.42 8.28 -11.66
C GLY A 24 -2.18 9.05 -12.74
N THR A 25 -1.80 8.86 -14.00
CA THR A 25 -2.43 9.49 -15.16
C THR A 25 -3.89 9.07 -15.34
N ALA A 26 -4.21 7.81 -15.03
CA ALA A 26 -5.58 7.30 -15.04
C ALA A 26 -6.51 8.11 -14.12
N LYS A 27 -6.05 8.41 -12.90
CA LYS A 27 -6.81 9.22 -11.95
C LYS A 27 -7.07 10.62 -12.47
N LEU A 28 -6.07 11.28 -13.06
CA LEU A 28 -6.24 12.62 -13.62
C LEU A 28 -7.30 12.65 -14.74
N ARG A 29 -7.36 11.60 -15.56
CA ARG A 29 -8.34 11.48 -16.65
C ARG A 29 -9.75 11.14 -16.16
N LEU A 30 -9.87 10.23 -15.19
CA LEU A 30 -11.16 9.68 -14.76
C LEU A 30 -11.82 10.47 -13.63
N ALA A 31 -11.04 11.11 -12.76
CA ALA A 31 -11.56 11.90 -11.67
C ALA A 31 -12.60 12.94 -12.10
N PRO A 32 -12.36 13.80 -13.11
CA PRO A 32 -13.36 14.76 -13.56
C PRO A 32 -14.62 14.09 -14.11
N LEU A 33 -14.50 12.94 -14.80
CA LEU A 33 -15.65 12.21 -15.36
C LEU A 33 -16.52 11.61 -14.25
N LEU A 34 -15.89 11.02 -13.23
CA LEU A 34 -16.58 10.45 -12.09
C LEU A 34 -17.28 11.53 -11.26
N LEU A 35 -16.59 12.62 -10.96
CA LEU A 35 -17.15 13.75 -10.22
C LEU A 35 -18.31 14.40 -10.99
N ALA A 36 -18.18 14.59 -12.31
CA ALA A 36 -19.26 15.11 -13.15
C ALA A 36 -20.48 14.19 -13.18
N GLY A 37 -20.27 12.86 -13.15
CA GLY A 37 -21.34 11.87 -13.06
C GLY A 37 -21.90 11.67 -11.64
N GLY A 38 -21.48 12.46 -10.66
CA GLY A 38 -22.00 12.44 -9.29
C GLY A 38 -21.34 11.42 -8.35
N ALA A 39 -20.20 10.83 -8.74
CA ALA A 39 -19.46 9.90 -7.90
C ALA A 39 -18.59 10.61 -6.86
N GLY A 40 -18.29 9.92 -5.75
CA GLY A 40 -17.30 10.33 -4.76
C GLY A 40 -15.95 9.65 -4.98
N LEU A 41 -14.85 10.39 -4.85
CA LEU A 41 -13.49 9.82 -4.93
C LEU A 41 -12.89 9.65 -3.54
N CYS A 42 -12.48 8.43 -3.22
CA CYS A 42 -11.79 8.13 -1.96
C CYS A 42 -10.29 8.34 -2.12
N ARG A 43 -9.64 8.88 -1.07
CA ARG A 43 -8.18 9.02 -1.03
C ARG A 43 -7.48 7.69 -0.79
N VAL A 44 -8.13 6.80 -0.04
CA VAL A 44 -7.70 5.45 0.32
C VAL A 44 -8.80 4.46 -0.08
N GLN A 45 -8.46 3.18 -0.26
CA GLN A 45 -9.47 2.16 -0.54
C GLN A 45 -10.30 1.93 0.73
N GLU A 46 -11.58 2.28 0.66
CA GLU A 46 -12.56 2.13 1.74
C GLU A 46 -13.44 0.88 1.51
N PRO A 47 -14.00 0.27 2.57
CA PRO A 47 -14.97 -0.81 2.43
C PRO A 47 -16.18 -0.35 1.60
N GLY A 48 -16.48 -1.05 0.51
CA GLY A 48 -17.56 -0.68 -0.43
C GLY A 48 -17.18 0.33 -1.52
N ALA A 49 -15.96 0.87 -1.51
CA ALA A 49 -15.48 1.70 -2.62
C ALA A 49 -15.03 0.82 -3.80
N VAL A 50 -15.48 1.17 -5.01
CA VAL A 50 -15.10 0.47 -6.24
C VAL A 50 -13.68 0.86 -6.63
N HIS A 51 -12.78 -0.12 -6.63
CA HIS A 51 -11.39 0.08 -7.04
C HIS A 51 -11.28 0.04 -8.57
N LEU A 52 -10.91 1.16 -9.18
CA LEU A 52 -10.69 1.27 -10.62
C LEU A 52 -9.21 1.07 -10.98
N VAL A 53 -8.96 0.17 -11.93
CA VAL A 53 -7.62 -0.25 -12.37
C VAL A 53 -7.53 -0.22 -13.89
N GLN A 54 -6.41 0.24 -14.43
CA GLN A 54 -6.20 0.24 -15.88
C GLN A 54 -6.03 -1.20 -16.37
N PRO A 55 -6.54 -1.53 -17.58
CA PRO A 55 -6.25 -2.82 -18.19
C PRO A 55 -4.74 -2.97 -18.40
N GLY A 56 -4.17 -4.07 -17.88
CA GLY A 56 -2.73 -4.35 -17.92
C GLY A 56 -1.96 -3.98 -16.64
N GLU A 57 -2.57 -3.28 -15.69
CA GLU A 57 -1.99 -3.14 -14.34
C GLU A 57 -2.36 -4.32 -13.45
N PRO A 58 -1.52 -4.68 -12.47
CA PRO A 58 -1.90 -5.67 -11.46
C PRO A 58 -3.14 -5.17 -10.73
N ALA A 59 -4.23 -5.92 -10.79
CA ALA A 59 -5.50 -5.60 -10.17
C ALA A 59 -5.71 -6.46 -8.92
N PRO A 60 -6.19 -5.90 -7.80
CA PRO A 60 -6.65 -6.72 -6.69
C PRO A 60 -7.92 -7.47 -7.09
N ASP A 61 -8.21 -8.57 -6.39
CA ASP A 61 -9.45 -9.32 -6.60
C ASP A 61 -10.68 -8.42 -6.40
N GLY A 62 -11.62 -8.50 -7.36
CA GLY A 62 -12.82 -7.67 -7.36
C GLY A 62 -12.62 -6.21 -7.80
N ALA A 63 -11.44 -5.82 -8.29
CA ALA A 63 -11.26 -4.51 -8.91
C ALA A 63 -11.97 -4.41 -10.26
N VAL A 64 -12.27 -3.19 -10.71
CA VAL A 64 -13.05 -2.90 -11.91
C VAL A 64 -12.18 -2.15 -12.92
N SER A 65 -12.24 -2.55 -14.18
CA SER A 65 -11.52 -1.87 -15.26
C SER A 65 -11.94 -0.41 -15.38
N THR A 66 -10.99 0.49 -15.64
CA THR A 66 -11.28 1.90 -15.94
C THR A 66 -12.19 2.07 -17.17
N GLU A 67 -12.28 1.07 -18.03
CA GLU A 67 -13.20 1.03 -19.17
C GLU A 67 -14.66 1.10 -18.74
N TYR A 68 -15.00 0.62 -17.54
CA TYR A 68 -16.34 0.76 -16.96
C TYR A 68 -16.79 2.23 -16.95
N VAL A 69 -15.89 3.14 -16.54
CA VAL A 69 -16.20 4.57 -16.47
C VAL A 69 -16.46 5.13 -17.86
N ALA A 70 -15.61 4.78 -18.84
CA ALA A 70 -15.79 5.21 -20.22
C ALA A 70 -17.12 4.71 -20.81
N ALA A 71 -17.44 3.43 -20.61
CA ALA A 71 -18.67 2.82 -21.10
C ALA A 71 -19.94 3.42 -20.44
N CYS A 72 -19.88 3.73 -19.14
CA CYS A 72 -20.98 4.39 -18.43
C CYS A 72 -21.20 5.82 -18.93
N VAL A 73 -20.11 6.56 -19.19
CA VAL A 73 -20.19 7.92 -19.74
C VAL A 73 -20.73 7.87 -21.17
N GLU A 74 -20.28 6.95 -22.01
CA GLU A 74 -20.76 6.79 -23.39
C GLU A 74 -22.24 6.40 -23.45
N SER A 75 -22.64 5.43 -22.62
CA SER A 75 -24.03 4.94 -22.57
C SER A 75 -24.97 5.87 -21.79
N GLN A 76 -24.44 6.92 -21.15
CA GLN A 76 -25.16 7.86 -20.27
C GLN A 76 -26.05 7.14 -19.23
N ARG A 77 -25.61 5.96 -18.76
CA ARG A 77 -26.30 5.12 -17.77
C ARG A 77 -25.29 4.33 -16.94
N ARG A 78 -25.70 3.95 -15.73
CA ARG A 78 -24.92 3.01 -14.90
C ARG A 78 -24.98 1.61 -15.53
N LEU A 79 -23.83 1.07 -15.91
CA LEU A 79 -23.71 -0.31 -16.39
C LEU A 79 -23.49 -1.26 -15.20
N PRO A 80 -23.73 -2.57 -15.37
CA PRO A 80 -23.30 -3.56 -14.38
C PRO A 80 -21.76 -3.56 -14.26
N LEU A 81 -21.26 -3.73 -13.03
CA LEU A 81 -19.82 -3.72 -12.73
C LEU A 81 -19.17 -5.07 -13.08
N GLU A 82 -19.95 -6.14 -12.98
CA GLU A 82 -19.61 -7.55 -13.20
C GLU A 82 -18.84 -7.80 -14.50
N PRO A 83 -19.27 -7.33 -15.68
CA PRO A 83 -18.52 -7.56 -16.92
C PRO A 83 -17.17 -6.85 -16.97
N TYR A 84 -16.95 -5.86 -16.12
CA TYR A 84 -15.69 -5.11 -16.03
C TYR A 84 -14.86 -5.49 -14.80
N ARG A 85 -15.32 -6.46 -13.99
CA ARG A 85 -14.54 -6.96 -12.86
C ARG A 85 -13.33 -7.71 -13.39
N GLN A 86 -12.16 -7.26 -12.98
CA GLN A 86 -10.92 -7.97 -13.22
C GLN A 86 -10.79 -9.05 -12.16
N SER A 87 -10.68 -10.30 -12.61
CA SER A 87 -10.24 -11.40 -11.76
C SER A 87 -8.72 -11.26 -11.61
N GLY A 88 -8.29 -10.47 -10.64
CA GLY A 88 -6.90 -10.46 -10.21
C GLY A 88 -6.51 -11.80 -9.59
N PRO A 89 -5.20 -12.13 -9.50
CA PRO A 89 -4.80 -13.21 -8.59
C PRO A 89 -5.34 -12.86 -7.21
N ALA A 90 -6.06 -13.80 -6.58
CA ALA A 90 -6.51 -13.72 -5.20
C ALA A 90 -5.37 -13.16 -4.34
N PRO A 91 -5.63 -12.32 -3.32
CA PRO A 91 -4.58 -11.69 -2.56
C PRO A 91 -3.72 -12.79 -1.91
N LEU A 92 -2.58 -13.10 -2.52
CA LEU A 92 -1.47 -13.74 -1.84
C LEU A 92 -1.19 -12.79 -0.68
N ALA A 93 -1.41 -13.32 0.52
CA ALA A 93 -1.32 -12.64 1.82
C ALA A 93 -0.39 -11.44 1.72
N ALA A 94 -0.93 -10.26 2.04
CA ALA A 94 -0.23 -8.99 2.00
C ALA A 94 1.25 -9.16 2.36
N SER A 95 2.14 -9.13 1.37
CA SER A 95 3.56 -9.01 1.65
C SER A 95 3.69 -7.75 2.50
N PRO A 96 4.17 -7.84 3.75
CA PRO A 96 4.27 -6.67 4.58
C PRO A 96 5.31 -5.77 3.91
N ARG A 97 4.84 -4.73 3.21
CA ARG A 97 5.62 -3.54 2.89
C ARG A 97 5.76 -2.67 4.14
N GLY A 98 6.02 -3.31 5.28
CA GLY A 98 6.40 -2.73 6.55
C GLY A 98 7.78 -3.25 6.90
N ARG A 99 8.57 -2.44 7.62
CA ARG A 99 9.91 -2.82 8.12
C ARG A 99 9.94 -4.30 8.50
N LEU A 100 10.87 -5.06 7.91
CA LEU A 100 11.09 -6.43 8.31
C LEU A 100 11.26 -6.44 9.84
N PRO A 101 10.47 -7.23 10.58
CA PRO A 101 10.72 -7.37 12.01
C PRO A 101 12.09 -8.01 12.19
N PHE A 102 12.81 -7.59 13.24
CA PHE A 102 13.98 -8.34 13.68
C PHE A 102 13.53 -9.74 14.07
N SER A 103 14.12 -10.75 13.44
CA SER A 103 13.93 -12.14 13.84
C SER A 103 14.71 -12.45 15.12
N GLU A 104 14.29 -13.47 15.87
CA GLU A 104 15.02 -13.92 17.07
C GLU A 104 16.45 -14.36 16.74
N ALA A 105 16.67 -14.92 15.55
CA ALA A 105 17.99 -15.26 15.05
C ALA A 105 18.88 -14.02 14.85
N GLU A 106 18.31 -12.94 14.30
CA GLU A 106 19.00 -11.65 14.15
C GLU A 106 19.28 -11.01 15.52
N ASP A 107 18.33 -11.06 16.45
CA ASP A 107 18.53 -10.54 17.82
C ASP A 107 19.64 -11.33 18.57
N ALA A 108 19.68 -12.66 18.44
CA ALA A 108 20.73 -13.50 19.01
C ALA A 108 22.10 -13.26 18.35
N ALA A 109 22.14 -13.03 17.05
CA ALA A 109 23.36 -12.64 16.34
C ALA A 109 23.86 -11.26 16.82
N LEU A 110 22.93 -10.31 17.02
CA LEU A 110 23.24 -8.97 17.51
C LEU A 110 23.81 -8.99 18.92
N LEU A 111 23.21 -9.78 19.83
CA LEU A 111 23.70 -9.96 21.20
C LEU A 111 25.11 -10.56 21.23
N ARG A 112 25.37 -11.59 20.42
CA ARG A 112 26.70 -12.22 20.32
C ARG A 112 27.74 -11.24 19.79
N ALA A 113 27.43 -10.55 18.69
CA ALA A 113 28.32 -9.59 18.06
C ALA A 113 28.67 -8.43 19.00
N VAL A 114 27.69 -7.93 19.76
CA VAL A 114 27.94 -6.89 20.76
C VAL A 114 28.76 -7.44 21.92
N ARG A 115 28.48 -8.64 22.44
CA ARG A 115 29.27 -9.24 23.54
C ARG A 115 30.73 -9.46 23.14
N GLU A 116 30.96 -10.00 21.96
CA GLU A 116 32.30 -10.25 21.41
C GLU A 116 33.10 -8.96 21.21
N ARG A 117 32.42 -7.89 20.75
CA ARG A 117 33.05 -6.59 20.49
C ARG A 117 33.10 -5.64 21.69
N SER A 118 32.31 -5.86 22.74
CA SER A 118 32.31 -5.03 23.97
C SER A 118 33.59 -5.20 24.80
N GLY A 119 34.37 -6.27 24.58
CA GLY A 119 35.69 -6.46 25.19
C GLY A 119 36.80 -5.64 24.52
N ALA A 120 36.62 -5.25 23.26
CA ALA A 120 37.51 -4.30 22.58
C ALA A 120 36.94 -2.88 22.79
N ARG A 121 37.79 -1.87 23.00
CA ARG A 121 37.36 -0.46 23.20
C ARG A 121 36.76 0.14 21.91
N VAL A 122 35.64 -0.37 21.44
CA VAL A 122 34.97 0.10 20.22
C VAL A 122 34.07 1.26 20.59
N SER A 123 34.51 2.45 20.21
CA SER A 123 33.79 3.71 20.41
C SER A 123 32.49 3.75 19.60
N GLY A 124 31.36 3.87 20.31
CA GLY A 124 30.10 4.39 19.78
C GLY A 124 29.60 3.74 18.48
N THR A 125 29.17 4.58 17.52
CA THR A 125 28.48 4.15 16.30
C THR A 125 29.30 3.30 15.33
N ALA A 126 30.62 3.19 15.54
CA ALA A 126 31.52 2.41 14.70
C ALA A 126 31.16 0.92 14.70
N LEU A 127 30.84 0.36 15.88
CA LEU A 127 30.41 -1.03 16.03
C LEU A 127 29.25 -1.36 15.08
N TRP A 128 28.20 -0.54 15.11
CA TRP A 128 26.98 -0.82 14.36
C TRP A 128 27.20 -0.71 12.84
N LYS A 129 28.02 0.24 12.40
CA LYS A 129 28.37 0.39 10.97
C LYS A 129 29.17 -0.79 10.46
N GLU A 130 30.07 -1.33 11.28
CA GLU A 130 30.81 -2.55 10.93
C GLU A 130 29.89 -3.77 10.85
N LEU A 131 28.90 -3.90 11.75
CA LEU A 131 27.92 -5.00 11.69
C LEU A 131 27.03 -4.94 10.45
N GLU A 132 26.69 -3.72 9.99
CA GLU A 132 25.99 -3.52 8.72
C GLU A 132 26.88 -3.88 7.53
N CYS A 133 28.14 -3.47 7.53
CA CYS A 133 29.10 -3.82 6.48
C CYS A 133 29.38 -5.33 6.41
N ALA A 134 29.39 -6.00 7.57
CA ALA A 134 29.50 -7.45 7.67
C ALA A 134 28.22 -8.19 7.25
N GLY A 135 27.12 -7.47 6.96
CA GLY A 135 25.84 -8.06 6.58
C GLY A 135 25.21 -8.91 7.68
N LEU A 136 25.46 -8.59 8.95
CA LEU A 136 24.99 -9.38 10.10
C LEU A 136 23.46 -9.56 10.09
N THR A 137 22.74 -8.53 9.66
CA THR A 137 21.29 -8.54 9.52
C THR A 137 20.89 -7.84 8.23
N ARG A 138 19.62 -7.99 7.82
CA ARG A 138 19.07 -7.28 6.67
C ARG A 138 18.70 -5.82 6.99
N HIS A 139 19.03 -5.35 8.19
CA HIS A 139 18.66 -4.05 8.74
C HIS A 139 19.84 -3.10 8.78
N SER A 140 19.55 -1.79 8.76
CA SER A 140 20.59 -0.78 8.86
C SER A 140 21.22 -0.71 10.25
N TRP A 141 22.45 -0.18 10.33
CA TRP A 141 23.16 0.00 11.60
C TRP A 141 22.36 0.83 12.63
N GLN A 142 21.54 1.77 12.15
CA GLN A 142 20.66 2.59 12.99
C GLN A 142 19.54 1.76 13.61
N ALA A 143 18.91 0.89 12.82
CA ALA A 143 17.86 -0.01 13.28
C ALA A 143 18.42 -1.04 14.26
N MET A 144 19.60 -1.60 13.98
CA MET A 144 20.30 -2.53 14.88
C MET A 144 20.61 -1.89 16.24
N ARG A 145 21.21 -0.70 16.25
CA ARG A 145 21.50 0.04 17.49
C ARG A 145 20.24 0.31 18.30
N ASP A 146 19.19 0.74 17.62
CA ASP A 146 17.91 1.08 18.24
C ASP A 146 17.23 -0.16 18.87
N ARG A 147 17.18 -1.26 18.11
CA ARG A 147 16.68 -2.57 18.59
C ARG A 147 17.42 -3.02 19.83
N TYR A 148 18.76 -2.94 19.80
CA TYR A 148 19.58 -3.33 20.94
C TYR A 148 19.34 -2.45 22.17
N LEU A 149 19.34 -1.12 22.02
CA LEU A 149 19.19 -0.21 23.15
C LEU A 149 17.80 -0.27 23.79
N ARG A 150 16.75 -0.42 22.98
CA ARG A 150 15.36 -0.38 23.45
C ARG A 150 14.81 -1.74 23.87
N HIS A 151 15.22 -2.82 23.23
CA HIS A 151 14.61 -4.14 23.40
C HIS A 151 15.55 -5.19 23.98
N LEU A 152 16.84 -5.18 23.64
CA LEU A 152 17.76 -6.26 24.05
C LEU A 152 18.54 -5.92 25.33
N ARG A 153 18.96 -4.66 25.50
CA ARG A 153 19.69 -4.20 26.68
C ARG A 153 18.90 -4.30 27.99
N PRO A 154 17.58 -3.99 28.04
CA PRO A 154 16.80 -4.13 29.27
C PRO A 154 16.56 -5.58 29.71
N LEU A 155 16.67 -6.55 28.80
CA LEU A 155 16.43 -7.97 29.07
C LEU A 155 17.63 -8.71 29.69
N HIS A 156 18.78 -8.05 29.80
CA HIS A 156 20.04 -8.64 30.26
C HIS A 156 20.72 -7.85 31.40
N ARG A 157 19.91 -7.18 32.24
CA ARG A 157 20.39 -6.57 33.51
C ARG A 157 20.22 -7.55 34.66
#